data_AF-A0A167LFS1-F1
#
_entry.id   AF-A0A167LFS1-F1
#
_cell.length_a   1.000
_cell.length_b   1.000
_cell.length_c   1.000
_cell.angle_alpha   90.00
_cell.angle_beta   90.00
_cell.angle_gamma   90.00
#
_symmetry.space_group_name_H-M   'P 1'
#
loop_
_entity.id
_entity.type
_entity.pdbx_description
1 polymer ?
#
loop_
_entity_poly.entity_id
_entity_poly.type
_entity_poly.pdbx_seq_one_letter_code
_entity_poly.pdbx_strand_id
1 'polypeptide(L)' 'FLRPVDPVKQGVPHYFNIIKTPMDLSTIKTKLQKNQYSHPQQLDDDVRLMLRNCFTFNPPNTYVYNEAKQLE' A
#
# COMPACT_ATOMS: atom_id res chain seq x y z
N PHE A 1 -4.89 3.45 -2.83
CA PHE A 1 -4.43 2.09 -3.18
C PHE A 1 -4.05 1.92 -4.65
N LEU A 2 -4.76 2.53 -5.62
CA LEU A 2 -4.56 2.24 -7.05
C LEU A 2 -3.22 2.68 -7.66
N ARG A 3 -2.53 3.64 -7.04
CA ARG A 3 -1.26 4.23 -7.50
C ARG A 3 -0.34 4.47 -6.30
N PRO A 4 0.98 4.65 -6.51
CA PRO A 4 1.89 5.00 -5.44
C PRO A 4 1.43 6.26 -4.72
N VAL A 5 1.67 6.32 -3.42
CA VAL A 5 1.44 7.54 -2.64
C VAL A 5 2.38 8.64 -3.15
N ASP A 6 1.81 9.80 -3.45
CA ASP A 6 2.53 11.02 -3.81
C ASP A 6 2.45 11.98 -2.62
N PRO A 7 3.49 12.03 -1.76
CA PRO A 7 3.41 12.75 -0.49
C PRO A 7 3.16 14.25 -0.65
N VAL A 8 3.66 14.84 -1.74
CA VAL A 8 3.52 16.27 -2.00
C VAL A 8 2.11 16.58 -2.48
N LYS A 9 1.63 15.86 -3.50
CA LYS A 9 0.27 16.10 -4.04
C LYS A 9 -0.83 15.76 -3.06
N GLN A 10 -0.59 14.82 -2.16
CA GLN A 10 -1.57 14.37 -1.16
C GLN A 10 -1.44 15.10 0.18
N GLY A 11 -0.52 16.07 0.31
CA GLY A 11 -0.38 16.87 1.53
C GLY A 11 0.17 16.11 2.73
N VAL A 12 0.91 15.03 2.50
CA VAL A 12 1.47 14.13 3.53
C VAL A 12 2.99 14.03 3.42
N PRO A 13 3.75 15.15 3.48
CA PRO A 13 5.17 15.18 3.13
C PRO A 13 6.07 14.26 3.99
N HIS A 14 5.61 13.88 5.18
CA HIS A 14 6.30 12.99 6.10
C HIS A 14 5.98 11.49 5.88
N TYR A 15 5.25 11.13 4.83
CA TYR A 15 4.83 9.75 4.56
C TYR A 15 6.00 8.75 4.58
N PHE A 16 7.09 9.04 3.86
CA PHE A 16 8.27 8.16 3.81
C PHE A 16 9.14 8.20 5.07
N ASN A 17 8.90 9.15 5.98
CA ASN A 17 9.53 9.12 7.30
C ASN A 17 8.93 8.01 8.17
N ILE A 18 7.67 7.64 7.93
CA ILE A 18 6.93 6.61 8.66
C ILE A 18 6.94 5.29 7.87
N ILE A 19 6.54 5.32 6.60
CA ILE A 19 6.42 4.15 5.73
C ILE A 19 7.73 3.90 4.98
N LYS A 20 8.41 2.81 5.34
CA LYS A 20 9.74 2.46 4.80
C LYS A 20 9.70 1.62 3.53
N THR A 21 8.65 0.84 3.35
CA THR A 21 8.46 0.00 2.16
C THR A 21 7.09 0.29 1.55
N PRO A 22 6.96 1.37 0.77
CA PRO A 22 5.69 1.72 0.12
C PRO A 22 5.22 0.62 -0.83
N MET A 23 3.91 0.42 -0.92
CA MET A 23 3.30 -0.54 -1.84
C MET A 23 1.91 -0.06 -2.28
N ASP A 24 1.53 -0.38 -3.52
CA ASP A 24 0.26 -0.01 -4.13
C ASP A 24 -0.14 -1.01 -5.23
N LEU A 25 -1.41 -1.01 -5.65
CA LEU A 25 -1.95 -1.98 -6.60
C LEU A 25 -1.32 -1.88 -8.00
N SER A 26 -0.88 -0.71 -8.45
CA SER A 26 -0.21 -0.60 -9.76
C SER A 26 1.19 -1.19 -9.74
N THR A 27 1.90 -1.05 -8.61
CA THR A 27 3.19 -1.72 -8.37
C THR A 27 3.00 -3.24 -8.30
N ILE A 28 2.03 -3.72 -7.53
CA ILE A 28 1.69 -5.15 -7.43
C ILE A 28 1.36 -5.73 -8.81
N LYS A 29 0.49 -5.06 -9.57
CA LYS A 29 0.13 -5.45 -10.94
C LYS A 29 1.37 -5.54 -11.83
N THR A 30 2.26 -4.57 -11.75
CA THR A 30 3.51 -4.55 -12.52
C THR A 30 4.42 -5.71 -12.14
N LYS A 31 4.59 -6.00 -10.84
CA LYS A 31 5.37 -7.15 -10.35
C LYS A 31 4.80 -8.47 -10.87
N LEU A 32 3.48 -8.62 -10.83
CA LEU A 32 2.78 -9.80 -11.36
C LEU A 32 3.00 -9.96 -12.86
N GLN A 33 2.79 -8.91 -13.66
CA GLN A 33 2.96 -8.94 -15.12
C GLN A 33 4.41 -9.22 -15.54
N LYS A 34 5.38 -8.84 -14.71
CA LYS A 34 6.81 -9.08 -14.94
C LYS A 34 7.30 -10.42 -14.36
N ASN A 35 6.40 -11.29 -13.88
CA ASN A 35 6.72 -12.56 -13.23
C ASN A 35 7.73 -12.39 -12.06
N GLN A 36 7.63 -11.30 -11.30
CA GLN A 36 8.52 -11.01 -10.17
C GLN A 36 8.09 -11.68 -8.87
N TYR A 37 7.00 -12.45 -8.90
CA TYR A 37 6.58 -13.30 -7.80
C TYR A 37 6.91 -14.75 -8.13
N SER A 38 7.82 -15.34 -7.37
CA SER A 38 8.18 -16.77 -7.50
C SER A 38 7.12 -17.67 -6.88
N HIS A 39 6.37 -17.17 -5.89
CA HIS A 39 5.32 -17.90 -5.20
C HIS A 39 4.11 -16.99 -4.93
N PRO A 40 2.87 -17.54 -4.93
CA PRO A 40 1.66 -16.76 -4.62
C PRO A 40 1.72 -16.03 -3.27
N GLN A 41 2.45 -16.58 -2.29
CA GLN A 41 2.63 -15.94 -0.99
C GLN A 41 3.26 -14.55 -1.11
N GLN A 42 4.19 -14.33 -2.04
CA GLN A 42 4.82 -13.01 -2.22
C GLN A 42 3.85 -11.95 -2.74
N LEU A 43 2.82 -12.37 -3.49
CA LEU A 43 1.74 -11.48 -3.92
C LEU A 43 0.84 -11.12 -2.72
N ASP A 44 0.44 -12.12 -1.93
CA ASP A 44 -0.32 -11.92 -0.67
C ASP A 44 0.44 -11.00 0.30
N ASP A 45 1.74 -11.20 0.45
CA ASP A 45 2.60 -10.39 1.31
C ASP A 45 2.61 -8.91 0.90
N ASP A 46 2.67 -8.61 -0.40
CA ASP A 46 2.62 -7.22 -0.89
C ASP A 46 1.23 -6.59 -0.72
N VAL A 47 0.15 -7.37 -0.90
CA VAL A 47 -1.22 -6.88 -0.63
C VAL A 47 -1.36 -6.55 0.85
N ARG A 48 -0.92 -7.45 1.74
CA ARG A 48 -0.90 -7.20 3.19
C ARG A 48 -0.01 -6.03 3.57
N LEU A 49 1.15 -5.87 2.93
CA LEU A 49 2.05 -4.74 3.15
C LEU A 49 1.37 -3.42 2.78
N MET A 50 0.68 -3.34 1.65
CA MET A 50 -0.09 -2.16 1.24
C MET A 50 -1.15 -1.79 2.30
N LEU A 51 -1.91 -2.76 2.79
CA LEU A 51 -2.93 -2.54 3.83
C LEU A 51 -2.31 -2.14 5.17
N ARG A 52 -1.24 -2.82 5.61
CA ARG A 52 -0.49 -2.47 6.83
C ARG A 52 0.06 -1.05 6.76
N ASN A 53 0.67 -0.65 5.65
CA ASN A 53 1.15 0.72 5.46
C ASN A 53 0.02 1.75 5.60
N CYS A 54 -1.18 1.42 5.10
CA CYS A 54 -2.36 2.26 5.27
C CYS A 54 -2.75 2.38 6.75
N PHE A 55 -2.84 1.27 7.48
CA PHE A 55 -3.18 1.29 8.91
C PHE A 55 -2.10 1.93 9.79
N THR A 56 -0.83 1.84 9.42
CA THR A 56 0.27 2.50 10.13
C THR A 56 0.25 4.02 9.94
N PHE A 57 -0.02 4.49 8.72
CA PHE A 57 0.01 5.92 8.43
C PHE A 57 -1.28 6.65 8.80
N ASN A 58 -2.44 6.02 8.59
CA ASN A 58 -3.74 6.66 8.75
C ASN A 58 -4.36 6.24 10.10
N PRO A 59 -4.82 7.19 10.93
CA PRO A 59 -5.56 6.87 12.15
C PRO A 59 -6.84 6.06 11.86
N PRO A 60 -7.29 5.24 12.83
CA PRO A 60 -8.60 4.59 12.76
C PRO A 60 -9.74 5.59 12.49
N ASN A 61 -10.81 5.11 11.85
CA ASN A 61 -12.01 5.88 11.48
C ASN A 61 -11.81 6.97 10.42
N THR A 62 -10.62 7.11 9.85
CA THR A 62 -10.45 7.91 8.62
C THR A 62 -11.02 7.16 7.42
N TYR A 63 -11.46 7.90 6.39
CA TYR A 63 -12.02 7.31 5.18
C TYR A 63 -11.11 6.22 4.59
N VAL A 64 -9.83 6.54 4.38
CA VAL A 64 -8.86 5.62 3.76
C VAL A 64 -8.59 4.39 4.65
N TYR A 65 -8.57 4.57 5.98
CA TYR A 65 -8.46 3.45 6.92
C TYR A 65 -9.65 2.50 6.80
N ASN A 66 -10.87 3.05 6.77
CA ASN A 66 -12.10 2.26 6.68
C ASN A 66 -12.22 1.55 5.33
N GLU A 67 -11.80 2.19 4.24
CA GLU A 67 -11.69 1.54 2.92
C GLU A 67 -10.69 0.37 2.96
N ALA A 68 -9.52 0.53 3.58
CA ALA A 68 -8.57 -0.58 3.77
C ALA A 68 -9.16 -1.71 4.61
N LYS A 69 -10.02 -1.42 5.60
CA LYS A 69 -10.70 -2.44 6.40
C LYS A 69 -11.73 -3.25 5.62
N GLN A 70 -12.32 -2.71 4.57
CA GLN A 70 -13.22 -3.47 3.68
C GLN A 70 -12.46 -4.40 2.73
N LEU A 71 -11.15 -4.18 2.56
CA LEU A 71 -10.27 -4.94 1.67
C LEU A 71 -9.41 -5.99 2.39
N GLU A 72 -9.37 -5.94 3.72
CA GLU A 72 -8.65 -6.88 4.60
C GLU A 72 -9.37 -8.23 4.69
#